data_AF-A0A2A4YZZ3-F1
#
_entry.id   AF-A0A2A4YZZ3-F1
#
_cell.length_a   1.000
_cell.length_b   1.000
_cell.length_c   1.000
_cell.angle_alpha   90.00
_cell.angle_beta   90.00
_cell.angle_gamma   90.00
#
_symmetry.space_group_name_H-M   'P 1'
#
loop_
_entity.id
_entity.type
_entity.pdbx_description
1 polymer ?
#
loop_
_entity_poly.entity_id
_entity_poly.type
_entity_poly.pdbx_seq_one_letter_code
_entity_poly.pdbx_strand_id
1 'polypeptide(L)'
;MKNLIIATLIATTSLTVNDCYAQSFKDKLKAKAAAAKAKSSTPAKTSTPAKTSTTTGSTTKGGTTLYLMEAERGKTKVQAEEGELNGKKIIAINGAPYTYQDEPSKMLSKKIYFTTAGIYVIEYDENSWVSVMPDKQLGKAPFGKFAFSNFYSSDASKAKSMTKAKAEAYAIDLSNKILAPSSSGPSKGGNGTYSAATPVKFSGKAYGEIEITFEAGAEKKILRKAGGTTTFIHMPEFSKIAGVDVYTDASLNLHRYIYVDKPGVLIWTRYKSGALGTQLWGKYDQYNLYAMDKQVVRGLLNSESEQKEIDSKVAAWTKKIKTAEDKRRADKESKNIANRRLPKRGLVDAKLEAQALTAAKGFAAKYSWKETLTRVYFSGADWGIRRHKVSGIQTARAIKGVIVMTRPDGLCSYHDAVFAQEYDGSKYLTVYFDGILGAPFKLKCEHAK
;
A
#
# COMPACT_ATOMS: atom_id res chain seq x y z
N MET A 1 15.08 33.06 -45.48
CA MET A 1 15.40 33.32 -44.06
C MET A 1 14.29 34.16 -43.43
N LYS A 2 13.42 33.52 -42.64
CA LYS A 2 12.60 34.14 -41.57
C LYS A 2 11.98 32.98 -40.77
N ASN A 3 12.24 32.99 -39.47
CA ASN A 3 11.85 31.99 -38.48
C ASN A 3 10.32 31.97 -38.29
N LEU A 4 9.74 30.78 -38.14
CA LEU A 4 8.43 30.61 -37.50
C LEU A 4 8.47 29.36 -36.61
N ILE A 5 8.70 29.59 -35.32
CA ILE A 5 8.64 28.59 -34.26
C ILE A 5 7.17 28.49 -33.83
N ILE A 6 6.55 27.34 -34.06
CA ILE A 6 5.21 27.04 -33.55
C ILE A 6 5.38 26.46 -32.14
N ALA A 7 5.09 27.29 -31.13
CA ALA A 7 4.98 26.86 -29.74
C ALA A 7 3.55 26.37 -29.48
N THR A 8 3.39 25.06 -29.32
CA THR A 8 2.12 24.44 -28.90
C THR A 8 1.97 24.59 -27.39
N LEU A 9 1.07 25.47 -26.96
CA LEU A 9 0.68 25.62 -25.56
C LEU A 9 -0.23 24.44 -25.17
N ILE A 10 0.33 23.45 -24.47
CA ILE A 10 -0.47 22.41 -23.79
C ILE A 10 -0.66 22.88 -22.35
N ALA A 11 -1.88 23.32 -22.02
CA ALA A 11 -2.28 23.60 -20.66
C ALA A 11 -2.47 22.28 -19.90
N THR A 12 -1.41 21.79 -19.26
CA THR A 12 -1.48 20.75 -18.23
C THR A 12 -1.92 21.37 -16.92
N THR A 13 -3.21 21.27 -16.58
CA THR A 13 -3.65 21.43 -15.19
C THR A 13 -3.18 20.21 -14.39
N SER A 14 -1.99 20.32 -13.83
CA SER A 14 -1.45 19.38 -12.85
C SER A 14 -2.14 19.60 -11.50
N LEU A 15 -3.11 18.73 -11.18
CA LEU A 15 -3.46 18.48 -9.79
C LEU A 15 -2.28 17.73 -9.15
N THR A 16 -1.38 18.48 -8.53
CA THR A 16 -0.27 17.94 -7.74
C THR A 16 -0.82 17.36 -6.45
N VAL A 17 -1.28 16.11 -6.50
CA VAL A 17 -1.40 15.27 -5.31
C VAL A 17 0.02 14.92 -4.88
N ASN A 18 0.57 15.73 -3.96
CA ASN A 18 1.87 15.52 -3.31
C ASN A 18 1.82 14.27 -2.41
N ASP A 19 1.81 13.08 -3.00
CA ASP A 19 2.12 11.82 -2.32
C ASP A 19 3.60 11.48 -2.50
N CYS A 20 4.47 12.35 -1.98
CA CYS A 20 5.90 12.06 -1.82
C CYS A 20 6.12 11.02 -0.72
N TYR A 21 5.87 9.73 -0.99
CA TYR A 21 6.28 8.63 -0.13
C TYR A 21 6.69 7.40 -0.96
N ALA A 22 7.93 7.39 -1.44
CA ALA A 22 8.54 6.22 -2.07
C ALA A 22 9.94 5.92 -1.49
N GLN A 23 10.01 5.70 -0.18
CA GLN A 23 10.86 4.62 0.33
C GLN A 23 9.89 3.45 0.54
N SER A 24 10.14 2.28 -0.04
CA SER A 24 9.17 1.18 0.05
C SER A 24 8.89 0.87 1.52
N PHE A 25 7.65 0.56 1.85
CA PHE A 25 7.26 0.14 3.20
C PHE A 25 8.16 -1.00 3.71
N LYS A 26 8.59 -1.91 2.80
CA LYS A 26 9.60 -2.95 3.03
C LYS A 26 10.96 -2.36 3.45
N ASP A 27 11.41 -1.27 2.82
CA ASP A 27 12.66 -0.59 3.16
C ASP A 27 12.54 0.22 4.46
N LYS A 28 11.37 0.79 4.79
CA LYS A 28 11.16 1.49 6.08
C LYS A 28 11.04 0.53 7.25
N LEU A 29 10.39 -0.62 7.06
CA LEU A 29 10.34 -1.69 8.06
C LEU A 29 11.71 -2.32 8.27
N LYS A 30 12.44 -2.62 7.18
CA LYS A 30 13.84 -3.07 7.25
C LYS A 30 14.76 -2.02 7.87
N ALA A 31 14.61 -0.73 7.53
CA ALA A 31 15.41 0.33 8.12
C ALA A 31 15.10 0.56 9.60
N LYS A 32 13.84 0.41 10.05
CA LYS A 32 13.51 0.44 11.49
C LYS A 32 14.07 -0.78 12.22
N ALA A 33 13.95 -1.98 11.65
CA ALA A 33 14.53 -3.21 12.21
C ALA A 33 16.07 -3.18 12.22
N ALA A 34 16.71 -2.59 11.20
CA ALA A 34 18.16 -2.43 11.10
C ALA A 34 18.68 -1.29 12.00
N ALA A 35 17.95 -0.18 12.13
CA ALA A 35 18.28 0.90 13.05
C ALA A 35 18.17 0.48 14.52
N ALA A 36 17.32 -0.51 14.83
CA ALA A 36 17.29 -1.17 16.14
C ALA A 36 18.56 -2.01 16.41
N LYS A 37 19.23 -2.50 15.35
CA LYS A 37 20.49 -3.29 15.46
C LYS A 37 21.77 -2.45 15.39
N ALA A 38 21.77 -1.29 14.71
CA ALA A 38 23.00 -0.56 14.37
C ALA A 38 23.46 0.55 15.36
N LYS A 39 22.71 0.88 16.42
CA LYS A 39 23.06 1.96 17.36
C LYS A 39 23.84 1.50 18.61
N SER A 40 24.63 0.42 18.51
CA SER A 40 25.41 -0.09 19.65
C SER A 40 26.78 0.59 19.86
N SER A 41 27.21 1.54 19.03
CA SER A 41 28.58 2.08 19.15
C SER A 41 28.70 3.57 18.79
N THR A 42 28.37 4.49 19.70
CA THR A 42 29.03 5.82 19.81
C THR A 42 28.77 6.44 21.21
N PRO A 43 29.75 7.07 21.88
CA PRO A 43 29.61 7.56 23.25
C PRO A 43 28.83 8.88 23.35
N ALA A 44 28.10 9.05 24.46
CA ALA A 44 27.31 10.23 24.77
C ALA A 44 28.17 11.42 25.22
N LYS A 45 27.89 12.61 24.66
CA LYS A 45 28.40 13.90 25.14
C LYS A 45 27.52 14.41 26.30
N THR A 46 28.17 14.79 27.38
CA THR A 46 27.63 15.42 28.58
C THR A 46 27.01 16.78 28.28
N SER A 47 25.81 17.05 28.81
CA SER A 47 25.21 18.39 28.85
C SER A 47 24.74 18.72 30.26
N THR A 48 25.04 19.94 30.68
CA THR A 48 24.86 20.51 32.03
C THR A 48 23.40 20.93 32.26
N PRO A 49 22.83 20.82 33.48
CA PRO A 49 21.42 21.12 33.74
C PRO A 49 21.18 22.62 33.96
N ALA A 50 20.10 23.13 33.36
CA ALA A 50 19.54 24.45 33.65
C ALA A 50 18.68 24.44 34.94
N LYS A 51 18.77 25.54 35.70
CA LYS A 51 18.04 25.82 36.95
C LYS A 51 16.53 25.82 36.75
N THR A 52 15.81 25.10 37.62
CA THR A 52 14.35 25.21 37.78
C THR A 52 14.02 26.08 38.99
N SER A 53 13.07 26.99 38.79
CA SER A 53 12.50 27.91 39.77
C SER A 53 11.76 27.18 40.91
N THR A 54 12.01 27.66 42.12
CA THR A 54 11.39 27.21 43.37
C THR A 54 9.96 27.75 43.47
N THR A 55 9.00 26.85 43.74
CA THR A 55 7.68 27.24 44.26
C THR A 55 7.43 26.42 45.51
N THR A 56 7.56 27.09 46.65
CA THR A 56 6.96 26.79 47.96
C THR A 56 5.47 26.48 47.81
N GLY A 57 4.80 25.60 48.52
CA GLY A 57 5.11 24.68 49.60
C GLY A 57 3.74 24.15 50.05
N SER A 58 3.55 22.83 50.07
CA SER A 58 2.38 22.20 50.68
C SER A 58 2.90 21.05 51.53
N THR A 59 2.94 21.28 52.83
CA THR A 59 3.17 20.26 53.85
C THR A 59 1.93 19.37 53.96
N THR A 60 1.96 18.21 53.31
CA THR A 60 1.04 17.09 53.58
C THR A 60 1.79 15.99 54.34
N LYS A 61 1.40 15.80 55.61
CA LYS A 61 1.61 14.55 56.36
C LYS A 61 0.73 13.47 55.70
N GLY A 62 1.32 12.37 55.20
CA GLY A 62 0.52 11.20 54.76
C GLY A 62 1.16 10.20 53.79
N GLY A 63 2.30 10.51 53.16
CA GLY A 63 2.92 9.61 52.16
C GLY A 63 3.48 8.31 52.74
N THR A 64 3.47 7.24 51.93
CA THR A 64 4.11 5.96 52.26
C THR A 64 5.62 6.10 52.12
N THR A 65 6.35 5.74 53.18
CA THR A 65 7.81 5.68 53.12
C THR A 65 8.27 4.43 52.38
N LEU A 66 9.02 4.60 51.29
CA LEU A 66 9.61 3.52 50.51
C LEU A 66 11.14 3.51 50.69
N TYR A 67 11.68 2.32 50.96
CA TYR A 67 13.10 2.03 50.97
C TYR A 67 13.59 1.78 49.55
N LEU A 68 14.79 2.27 49.25
CA LEU A 68 15.41 2.15 47.94
C LEU A 68 16.42 1.00 47.91
N MET A 69 16.49 0.30 46.77
CA MET A 69 17.59 -0.63 46.48
C MET A 69 18.92 0.11 46.38
N GLU A 70 18.98 1.20 45.63
CA GLU A 70 20.14 2.10 45.53
C GLU A 70 19.80 3.51 45.99
N ALA A 71 20.75 4.18 46.66
CA ALA A 71 20.54 5.53 47.15
C ALA A 71 20.40 6.54 46.00
N GLU A 72 19.35 7.35 46.04
CA GLU A 72 19.12 8.41 45.06
C GLU A 72 19.50 9.77 45.67
N ARG A 73 20.51 10.43 45.09
CA ARG A 73 21.01 11.73 45.58
C ARG A 73 21.33 11.68 47.09
N GLY A 74 21.95 10.58 47.53
CA GLY A 74 22.32 10.34 48.93
C GLY A 74 21.17 9.90 49.85
N LYS A 75 19.93 9.80 49.35
CA LYS A 75 18.78 9.33 50.14
C LYS A 75 18.58 7.83 49.96
N THR A 76 18.34 7.11 51.04
CA THR A 76 18.00 5.67 51.02
C THR A 76 16.50 5.39 51.17
N LYS A 77 15.70 6.45 51.36
CA LYS A 77 14.24 6.40 51.48
C LYS A 77 13.60 7.56 50.73
N VAL A 78 12.39 7.34 50.23
CA VAL A 78 11.56 8.34 49.55
C VAL A 78 10.14 8.29 50.07
N GLN A 79 9.41 9.40 49.93
CA GLN A 79 7.96 9.42 50.18
C GLN A 79 7.22 9.28 48.87
N ALA A 80 6.23 8.39 48.85
CA ALA A 80 5.35 8.17 47.70
C ALA A 80 3.88 8.36 48.09
N GLU A 81 3.12 9.05 47.24
CA GLU A 81 1.70 9.28 47.44
C GLU A 81 0.97 9.17 46.09
N GLU A 82 -0.06 8.32 46.00
CA GLU A 82 -0.98 8.34 44.87
C GLU A 82 -1.98 9.48 45.07
N GLY A 83 -2.32 10.19 43.99
CA GLY A 83 -3.28 11.28 44.05
C GLY A 83 -3.75 11.70 42.67
N GLU A 84 -4.30 12.91 42.60
CA GLU A 84 -4.80 13.50 41.38
C GLU A 84 -4.19 14.88 41.16
N LEU A 85 -3.76 15.16 39.94
CA LEU A 85 -3.25 16.46 39.53
C LEU A 85 -3.87 16.84 38.19
N ASN A 86 -4.68 17.89 38.18
CA ASN A 86 -5.38 18.39 36.99
C ASN A 86 -6.23 17.32 36.28
N GLY A 87 -7.06 16.57 37.00
CA GLY A 87 -7.91 15.54 36.39
C GLY A 87 -7.20 14.24 36.06
N LYS A 88 -5.90 14.11 36.40
CA LYS A 88 -5.07 12.96 36.05
C LYS A 88 -4.58 12.25 37.30
N LYS A 89 -4.78 10.94 37.34
CA LYS A 89 -4.19 10.09 38.36
C LYS A 89 -2.66 10.15 38.27
N ILE A 90 -2.01 10.39 39.40
CA ILE A 90 -0.55 10.46 39.52
C ILE A 90 -0.05 9.61 40.70
N ILE A 91 1.25 9.33 40.70
CA ILE A 91 2.02 9.04 41.91
C ILE A 91 3.09 10.12 42.04
N ALA A 92 3.18 10.77 43.20
CA ALA A 92 4.22 11.73 43.52
C ALA A 92 5.30 11.03 44.35
N ILE A 93 6.54 11.01 43.85
CA ILE A 93 7.69 10.45 44.58
C ILE A 93 8.65 11.59 44.90
N ASN A 94 8.84 11.89 46.19
CA ASN A 94 9.55 13.07 46.66
C ASN A 94 9.10 14.38 45.97
N GLY A 95 7.79 14.51 45.74
CA GLY A 95 7.19 15.66 45.07
C GLY A 95 7.33 15.69 43.54
N ALA A 96 8.02 14.73 42.91
CA ALA A 96 8.06 14.59 41.46
C ALA A 96 6.81 13.81 40.98
N PRO A 97 5.95 14.38 40.13
CA PRO A 97 4.72 13.72 39.68
C PRO A 97 4.97 12.79 38.49
N TYR A 98 4.43 11.58 38.56
CA TYR A 98 4.40 10.59 37.49
C TYR A 98 2.95 10.36 37.09
N THR A 99 2.63 10.47 35.80
CA THR A 99 1.25 10.37 35.30
C THR A 99 0.88 8.92 35.02
N TYR A 100 -0.29 8.49 35.51
CA TYR A 100 -0.82 7.14 35.28
C TYR A 100 -1.00 6.85 33.78
N GLN A 101 -0.59 5.66 33.37
CA GLN A 101 -0.62 5.18 32.00
C GLN A 101 -1.78 4.18 31.84
N ASP A 102 -2.99 4.70 31.61
CA ASP A 102 -4.22 3.91 31.59
C ASP A 102 -4.17 2.69 30.65
N GLU A 103 -3.76 2.88 29.40
CA GLU A 103 -3.72 1.79 28.40
C GLU A 103 -2.69 0.71 28.78
N PRO A 104 -1.39 1.01 29.02
CA PRO A 104 -0.44 0.02 29.50
C PRO A 104 -0.84 -0.66 30.80
N SER A 105 -1.43 0.10 31.74
CA SER A 105 -1.83 -0.44 33.03
C SER A 105 -2.93 -1.48 32.92
N LYS A 106 -3.95 -1.22 32.12
CA LYS A 106 -5.04 -2.18 31.86
C LYS A 106 -4.52 -3.45 31.19
N MET A 107 -3.70 -3.32 30.14
CA MET A 107 -3.18 -4.47 29.41
C MET A 107 -2.27 -5.36 30.26
N LEU A 108 -1.42 -4.77 31.10
CA LEU A 108 -0.47 -5.51 31.92
C LEU A 108 -1.04 -5.91 33.28
N SER A 109 -2.23 -5.43 33.63
CA SER A 109 -2.81 -5.56 34.98
C SER A 109 -1.83 -5.10 36.07
N LYS A 110 -1.21 -3.93 35.83
CA LYS A 110 -0.22 -3.31 36.71
C LYS A 110 -0.43 -1.81 36.75
N LYS A 111 -0.24 -1.16 37.90
CA LYS A 111 -0.18 0.31 37.94
C LYS A 111 1.13 0.78 37.32
N ILE A 112 1.04 1.62 36.30
CA ILE A 112 2.18 2.12 35.54
C ILE A 112 2.05 3.63 35.48
N TYR A 113 3.10 4.32 35.87
CA TYR A 113 3.19 5.77 35.83
C TYR A 113 4.41 6.18 35.01
N PHE A 114 4.35 7.36 34.39
CA PHE A 114 5.40 7.86 33.51
C PHE A 114 5.64 9.35 33.71
N THR A 115 6.90 9.78 33.61
CA THR A 115 7.27 11.20 33.60
C THR A 115 7.68 11.66 32.20
N THR A 116 7.59 12.96 31.95
CA THR A 116 8.13 13.59 30.74
C THR A 116 9.65 13.44 30.61
N ALA A 117 10.35 13.14 31.71
CA ALA A 117 11.77 12.85 31.72
C ALA A 117 12.11 11.42 31.24
N GLY A 118 11.11 10.59 30.92
CA GLY A 118 11.33 9.24 30.39
C GLY A 118 11.39 8.14 31.46
N ILE A 119 11.02 8.43 32.71
CA ILE A 119 11.06 7.46 33.81
C ILE A 119 9.69 6.82 33.99
N TYR A 120 9.66 5.49 34.03
CA TYR A 120 8.50 4.70 34.41
C TYR A 120 8.59 4.29 35.87
N VAL A 121 7.46 4.32 36.56
CA VAL A 121 7.27 3.67 37.88
C VAL A 121 6.21 2.61 37.69
N ILE A 122 6.60 1.35 37.86
CA ILE A 122 5.82 0.17 37.51
C ILE A 122 5.60 -0.64 38.77
N GLU A 123 4.36 -0.93 39.09
CA GLU A 123 3.99 -1.79 40.21
C GLU A 123 4.64 -3.16 40.04
N TYR A 124 5.42 -3.58 41.03
CA TYR A 124 5.94 -4.94 41.11
C TYR A 124 4.90 -5.82 41.81
N ASP A 125 4.45 -5.37 42.98
CA ASP A 125 3.30 -5.85 43.76
C ASP A 125 2.72 -4.73 44.63
N GLU A 126 1.76 -5.03 45.50
CA GLU A 126 0.99 -4.06 46.29
C GLU A 126 1.84 -3.05 47.07
N ASN A 127 3.07 -3.43 47.44
CA ASN A 127 3.93 -2.67 48.33
C ASN A 127 5.26 -2.27 47.70
N SER A 128 5.47 -2.57 46.40
CA SER A 128 6.74 -2.32 45.75
C SER A 128 6.65 -1.97 44.28
N TRP A 129 7.66 -1.23 43.82
CA TRP A 129 7.69 -0.58 42.52
C TRP A 129 9.06 -0.71 41.87
N VAL A 130 9.09 -0.93 40.57
CA VAL A 130 10.29 -0.83 39.72
C VAL A 130 10.28 0.54 39.05
N SER A 131 11.33 1.33 39.25
CA SER A 131 11.51 2.64 38.65
C SER A 131 12.61 2.59 37.61
N VAL A 132 12.31 2.83 36.33
CA VAL A 132 13.24 2.61 35.22
C VAL A 132 13.19 3.71 34.17
N MET A 133 14.33 4.05 33.58
CA MET A 133 14.45 4.94 32.43
C MET A 133 14.99 4.16 31.22
N PRO A 134 14.11 3.49 30.47
CA PRO A 134 14.49 2.67 29.32
C PRO A 134 14.84 3.52 28.09
N ASP A 135 15.53 2.91 27.13
CA ASP A 135 15.91 3.52 25.84
C ASP A 135 14.77 3.60 24.82
N LYS A 136 13.59 3.06 25.17
CA LYS A 136 12.38 3.01 24.33
C LYS A 136 11.14 3.31 25.18
N GLN A 137 10.09 3.79 24.51
CA GLN A 137 8.79 3.98 25.14
C GLN A 137 8.03 2.65 25.23
N LEU A 138 7.33 2.41 26.34
CA LEU A 138 6.54 1.21 26.58
C LEU A 138 5.48 1.03 25.49
N GLY A 139 5.31 -0.19 24.97
CA GLY A 139 4.36 -0.50 23.90
C GLY A 139 4.77 -0.02 22.51
N LYS A 140 5.99 0.50 22.33
CA LYS A 140 6.57 0.83 21.01
C LYS A 140 7.63 -0.17 20.55
N ALA A 141 8.48 -0.63 21.46
CA ALA A 141 9.51 -1.65 21.24
C ALA A 141 9.92 -2.26 22.59
N PRO A 142 10.53 -3.46 22.62
CA PRO A 142 11.10 -4.01 23.85
C PRO A 142 12.12 -3.05 24.45
N PHE A 143 12.17 -2.99 25.78
CA PHE A 143 13.25 -2.30 26.48
C PHE A 143 14.56 -3.06 26.28
N GLY A 144 15.64 -2.33 26.01
CA GLY A 144 16.96 -2.94 25.82
C GLY A 144 18.04 -2.38 26.75
N LYS A 145 18.06 -1.06 26.92
CA LYS A 145 19.06 -0.37 27.78
C LYS A 145 18.35 0.53 28.78
N PHE A 146 18.94 0.67 29.96
CA PHE A 146 18.41 1.50 31.03
C PHE A 146 19.44 2.56 31.42
N ALA A 147 19.07 3.84 31.30
CA ALA A 147 19.86 4.95 31.83
C ALA A 147 19.78 5.01 33.36
N PHE A 148 18.69 4.47 33.92
CA PHE A 148 18.40 4.42 35.33
C PHE A 148 17.48 3.23 35.61
N SER A 149 17.69 2.58 36.76
CA SER A 149 16.79 1.55 37.28
C SER A 149 16.97 1.43 38.78
N ASN A 150 15.88 1.46 39.52
CA ASN A 150 15.85 1.30 40.96
C ASN A 150 14.61 0.51 41.38
N PHE A 151 14.56 0.10 42.63
CA PHE A 151 13.44 -0.62 43.21
C PHE A 151 13.04 0.03 44.53
N TYR A 152 11.74 0.29 44.68
CA TYR A 152 11.14 0.99 45.81
C TYR A 152 10.22 0.01 46.53
N SER A 153 10.31 -0.09 47.85
CA SER A 153 9.47 -1.01 48.63
C SER A 153 9.22 -0.47 50.03
N SER A 154 8.02 -0.66 50.57
CA SER A 154 7.76 -0.36 51.98
C SER A 154 8.50 -1.33 52.92
N ASP A 155 8.89 -2.50 52.43
CA ASP A 155 9.77 -3.45 53.10
C ASP A 155 11.26 -3.18 52.76
N ALA A 156 12.04 -2.85 53.78
CA ALA A 156 13.47 -2.56 53.70
C ALA A 156 14.33 -3.77 53.30
N SER A 157 13.98 -4.97 53.78
CA SER A 157 14.72 -6.21 53.47
C SER A 157 14.50 -6.60 52.00
N LYS A 158 13.28 -6.41 51.51
CA LYS A 158 12.95 -6.60 50.10
C LYS A 158 13.70 -5.61 49.20
N ALA A 159 13.76 -4.33 49.58
CA ALA A 159 14.54 -3.33 48.84
C ALA A 159 16.02 -3.71 48.75
N LYS A 160 16.63 -4.17 49.85
CA LYS A 160 18.04 -4.59 49.91
C LYS A 160 18.34 -5.88 49.14
N SER A 161 17.39 -6.80 49.04
CA SER A 161 17.57 -8.08 48.33
C SER A 161 17.31 -8.00 46.83
N MET A 162 16.74 -6.88 46.36
CA MET A 162 16.59 -6.61 44.94
C MET A 162 17.93 -6.23 44.31
N THR A 163 18.07 -6.52 43.03
CA THR A 163 19.23 -6.08 42.25
C THR A 163 18.78 -5.33 41.01
N LYS A 164 19.68 -4.49 40.49
CA LYS A 164 19.46 -3.76 39.26
C LYS A 164 19.02 -4.69 38.11
N ALA A 165 19.73 -5.81 37.95
CA ALA A 165 19.43 -6.82 36.94
C ALA A 165 18.02 -7.42 37.07
N LYS A 166 17.54 -7.67 38.30
CA LYS A 166 16.16 -8.18 38.52
C LYS A 166 15.10 -7.14 38.18
N ALA A 167 15.33 -5.88 38.56
CA ALA A 167 14.42 -4.77 38.23
C ALA A 167 14.35 -4.52 36.71
N GLU A 168 15.51 -4.51 36.04
CA GLU A 168 15.59 -4.39 34.58
C GLU A 168 14.93 -5.58 33.87
N ALA A 169 15.20 -6.82 34.31
CA ALA A 169 14.58 -8.02 33.74
C ALA A 169 13.05 -8.00 33.85
N TYR A 170 12.52 -7.55 34.99
CA TYR A 170 11.08 -7.37 35.18
C TYR A 170 10.50 -6.33 34.20
N ALA A 171 11.17 -5.20 34.03
CA ALA A 171 10.74 -4.17 33.08
C ALA A 171 10.82 -4.66 31.62
N ILE A 172 11.86 -5.43 31.27
CA ILE A 172 12.00 -6.06 29.95
C ILE A 172 10.85 -7.04 29.71
N ASP A 173 10.53 -7.92 30.67
CA ASP A 173 9.43 -8.89 30.55
C ASP A 173 8.10 -8.20 30.28
N LEU A 174 7.75 -7.17 31.06
CA LEU A 174 6.54 -6.39 30.82
C LEU A 174 6.54 -5.69 29.46
N SER A 175 7.69 -5.16 29.04
CA SER A 175 7.83 -4.53 27.72
C SER A 175 7.65 -5.53 26.57
N ASN A 176 8.01 -6.79 26.75
CA ASN A 176 7.74 -7.85 25.79
C ASN A 176 6.27 -8.26 25.85
N LYS A 177 5.70 -8.41 27.05
CA LYS A 177 4.33 -8.86 27.28
C LYS A 177 3.29 -7.91 26.66
N ILE A 178 3.51 -6.59 26.73
CA ILE A 178 2.61 -5.60 26.11
C ILE A 178 2.68 -5.58 24.57
N LEU A 179 3.75 -6.16 23.99
CA LEU A 179 3.95 -6.29 22.55
C LEU A 179 3.54 -7.66 22.03
N ALA A 180 3.46 -8.66 22.91
CA ALA A 180 2.99 -9.99 22.57
C ALA A 180 1.54 -9.91 22.07
N PRO A 181 1.15 -10.78 21.11
CA PRO A 181 -0.23 -10.89 20.66
C PRO A 181 -1.15 -11.13 21.86
N SER A 182 -2.34 -10.51 21.87
CA SER A 182 -3.31 -10.75 22.93
C SER A 182 -3.68 -12.22 23.03
N SER A 183 -3.77 -12.75 24.26
CA SER A 183 -4.34 -14.07 24.54
C SER A 183 -5.86 -14.12 24.38
N SER A 184 -6.54 -12.97 24.28
CA SER A 184 -8.00 -12.88 24.22
C SER A 184 -8.61 -13.27 22.86
N GLY A 185 -7.80 -13.79 21.93
CA GLY A 185 -8.25 -14.15 20.58
C GLY A 185 -8.57 -12.92 19.71
N PRO A 186 -8.86 -13.13 18.40
CA PRO A 186 -9.21 -12.03 17.51
C PRO A 186 -10.47 -11.32 18.01
N SER A 187 -10.42 -9.99 18.05
CA SER A 187 -11.58 -9.12 18.27
C SER A 187 -12.77 -9.56 17.41
N LYS A 188 -14.01 -9.32 17.87
CA LYS A 188 -15.26 -9.73 17.19
C LYS A 188 -15.42 -9.24 15.73
N GLY A 189 -14.49 -8.44 15.22
CA GLY A 189 -14.53 -7.85 13.88
C GLY A 189 -15.70 -6.89 13.71
N GLY A 190 -15.84 -6.36 12.50
CA GLY A 190 -16.93 -5.45 12.16
C GLY A 190 -16.60 -3.99 12.43
N ASN A 191 -17.63 -3.21 12.78
CA ASN A 191 -17.53 -1.76 12.88
C ASN A 191 -16.73 -1.33 14.11
N GLY A 192 -15.95 -0.26 13.96
CA GLY A 192 -15.30 0.40 15.09
C GLY A 192 -13.94 0.97 14.73
N THR A 193 -13.17 1.25 15.78
CA THR A 193 -11.85 1.84 15.67
C THR A 193 -10.78 0.76 15.46
N TYR A 194 -9.97 0.95 14.43
CA TYR A 194 -8.85 0.09 14.08
C TYR A 194 -7.54 0.87 14.24
N SER A 195 -6.55 0.24 14.86
CA SER A 195 -5.19 0.74 14.91
C SER A 195 -4.44 0.40 13.62
N ALA A 196 -3.69 1.35 13.07
CA ALA A 196 -2.89 1.18 11.87
C ALA A 196 -1.42 0.92 12.21
N ALA A 197 -0.80 -0.08 11.57
CA ALA A 197 0.62 -0.37 11.74
C ALA A 197 1.52 0.80 11.36
N THR A 198 1.17 1.51 10.30
CA THR A 198 1.75 2.83 10.04
C THR A 198 0.65 3.87 9.96
N PRO A 199 0.83 5.06 10.58
CA PRO A 199 -0.16 6.11 10.53
C PRO A 199 -0.57 6.44 9.10
N VAL A 200 -1.87 6.47 8.84
CA VAL A 200 -2.44 6.87 7.56
C VAL A 200 -2.32 8.37 7.43
N LYS A 201 -1.81 8.86 6.30
CA LYS A 201 -1.68 10.30 6.06
C LYS A 201 -2.86 10.81 5.24
N PHE A 202 -3.47 11.89 5.70
CA PHE A 202 -4.52 12.60 4.98
C PHE A 202 -4.38 14.10 5.24
N SER A 203 -4.29 14.89 4.16
CA SER A 203 -4.10 16.35 4.23
C SER A 203 -2.97 16.78 5.19
N GLY A 204 -1.83 16.09 5.10
CA GLY A 204 -0.64 16.34 5.94
C GLY A 204 -0.73 15.81 7.38
N LYS A 205 -1.92 15.46 7.88
CA LYS A 205 -2.12 14.89 9.22
C LYS A 205 -1.93 13.37 9.21
N ALA A 206 -1.39 12.83 10.30
CA ALA A 206 -1.13 11.40 10.46
C ALA A 206 -2.11 10.79 11.48
N TYR A 207 -2.78 9.71 11.09
CA TYR A 207 -3.81 9.03 11.87
C TYR A 207 -3.32 7.62 12.23
N GLY A 208 -3.01 7.38 13.51
CA GLY A 208 -2.61 6.07 14.02
C GLY A 208 -3.80 5.13 14.28
N GLU A 209 -4.98 5.69 14.40
CA GLU A 209 -6.26 5.00 14.52
C GLU A 209 -7.19 5.51 13.43
N ILE A 210 -8.02 4.62 12.89
CA ILE A 210 -8.96 4.89 11.82
C ILE A 210 -10.29 4.24 12.16
N GLU A 211 -11.39 4.87 11.75
CA GLU A 211 -12.71 4.27 11.92
C GLU A 211 -13.04 3.44 10.69
N ILE A 212 -13.51 2.22 10.92
CA ILE A 212 -13.95 1.29 9.89
C ILE A 212 -15.44 1.03 10.08
N THR A 213 -16.21 1.16 9.00
CA THR A 213 -17.62 0.77 8.95
C THR A 213 -17.85 -0.19 7.80
N PHE A 214 -18.31 -1.39 8.13
CA PHE A 214 -18.87 -2.37 7.20
C PHE A 214 -20.34 -2.03 6.96
N GLU A 215 -20.68 -1.75 5.71
CA GLU A 215 -22.07 -1.57 5.31
C GLU A 215 -22.57 -2.86 4.67
N ALA A 216 -23.64 -3.40 5.24
CA ALA A 216 -24.40 -4.51 4.66
C ALA A 216 -25.46 -3.93 3.72
N GLY A 217 -25.59 -4.51 2.53
CA GLY A 217 -26.52 -4.09 1.49
C GLY A 217 -26.32 -4.90 0.22
N ALA A 218 -26.97 -4.50 -0.87
CA ALA A 218 -26.78 -5.13 -2.19
C ALA A 218 -25.31 -5.08 -2.64
N GLU A 219 -24.61 -4.00 -2.31
CA GLU A 219 -23.15 -3.90 -2.39
C GLU A 219 -22.57 -3.80 -0.99
N LYS A 220 -21.79 -4.81 -0.58
CA LYS A 220 -21.01 -4.74 0.66
C LYS A 220 -19.90 -3.71 0.52
N LYS A 221 -19.74 -2.84 1.52
CA LYS A 221 -18.73 -1.75 1.51
C LYS A 221 -17.95 -1.67 2.81
N ILE A 222 -16.74 -1.12 2.71
CA ILE A 222 -15.96 -0.64 3.84
C ILE A 222 -15.77 0.87 3.70
N LEU A 223 -16.26 1.63 4.67
CA LEU A 223 -15.91 3.03 4.86
C LEU A 223 -14.72 3.14 5.79
N ARG A 224 -13.65 3.75 5.33
CA ARG A 224 -12.46 4.06 6.13
C ARG A 224 -12.40 5.56 6.39
N LYS A 225 -12.44 5.99 7.65
CA LYS A 225 -12.30 7.39 8.05
C LYS A 225 -10.94 7.65 8.68
N ALA A 226 -10.14 8.50 8.03
CA ALA A 226 -8.84 8.96 8.48
C ALA A 226 -8.65 10.41 8.04
N GLY A 227 -9.28 11.36 8.73
CA GLY A 227 -9.37 12.77 8.30
C GLY A 227 -10.34 13.03 7.14
N GLY A 228 -10.60 12.02 6.30
CA GLY A 228 -11.66 11.97 5.30
C GLY A 228 -12.16 10.54 5.11
N THR A 229 -13.23 10.36 4.34
CA THR A 229 -13.85 9.04 4.08
C THR A 229 -13.35 8.46 2.77
N THR A 230 -12.89 7.22 2.79
CA THR A 230 -12.59 6.42 1.59
C THR A 230 -13.52 5.20 1.57
N THR A 231 -14.19 4.98 0.45
CA THR A 231 -15.11 3.85 0.26
C THR A 231 -14.42 2.73 -0.50
N PHE A 232 -14.54 1.50 0.01
CA PHE A 232 -14.11 0.29 -0.68
C PHE A 232 -15.32 -0.60 -0.96
N ILE A 233 -15.41 -1.10 -2.18
CA ILE A 233 -16.52 -1.91 -2.71
C ILE A 233 -16.10 -3.37 -2.76
N HIS A 234 -16.93 -4.26 -2.26
CA HIS A 234 -16.67 -5.70 -2.25
C HIS A 234 -16.55 -6.28 -3.66
N MET A 235 -15.57 -7.15 -3.86
CA MET A 235 -15.28 -7.86 -5.10
C MET A 235 -15.65 -9.34 -4.94
N PRO A 236 -16.90 -9.76 -5.20
CA PRO A 236 -17.35 -11.11 -4.87
C PRO A 236 -16.59 -12.21 -5.61
N GLU A 237 -16.27 -12.00 -6.89
CA GLU A 237 -15.50 -12.98 -7.67
C GLU A 237 -14.08 -13.15 -7.11
N PHE A 238 -13.39 -12.04 -6.84
CA PHE A 238 -12.02 -12.08 -6.30
C PHE A 238 -12.00 -12.64 -4.88
N SER A 239 -13.04 -12.34 -4.10
CA SER A 239 -13.20 -12.89 -2.76
C SER A 239 -13.35 -14.41 -2.77
N LYS A 240 -14.19 -14.93 -3.67
CA LYS A 240 -14.37 -16.37 -3.89
C LYS A 240 -13.06 -17.03 -4.32
N ILE A 241 -12.27 -16.41 -5.21
CA ILE A 241 -11.00 -16.97 -5.69
C ILE A 241 -9.92 -16.95 -4.60
N ALA A 242 -9.83 -15.85 -3.85
CA ALA A 242 -8.84 -15.69 -2.79
C ALA A 242 -9.14 -16.55 -1.56
N GLY A 243 -10.43 -16.77 -1.27
CA GLY A 243 -10.92 -17.42 -0.05
C GLY A 243 -11.01 -16.46 1.15
N VAL A 244 -10.98 -15.15 0.90
CA VAL A 244 -11.09 -14.07 1.89
C VAL A 244 -11.89 -12.93 1.26
N ASP A 245 -12.57 -12.11 2.06
CA ASP A 245 -13.27 -10.96 1.49
C ASP A 245 -12.26 -9.92 0.97
N VAL A 246 -12.44 -9.52 -0.29
CA VAL A 246 -11.61 -8.55 -1.01
C VAL A 246 -12.47 -7.36 -1.39
N TYR A 247 -11.96 -6.16 -1.14
CA TYR A 247 -12.61 -4.91 -1.49
C TYR A 247 -11.67 -4.05 -2.32
N THR A 248 -12.19 -3.31 -3.29
CA THR A 248 -11.44 -2.35 -4.11
C THR A 248 -11.87 -0.94 -3.78
N ASP A 249 -10.95 0.01 -3.88
CA ASP A 249 -11.28 1.42 -3.72
C ASP A 249 -12.29 1.88 -4.77
N ALA A 250 -13.37 2.54 -4.34
CA ALA A 250 -14.39 3.08 -5.23
C ALA A 250 -13.84 4.20 -6.15
N SER A 251 -12.75 4.84 -5.74
CA SER A 251 -12.07 5.85 -6.55
C SER A 251 -11.26 5.15 -7.63
N LEU A 252 -11.69 5.32 -8.89
CA LEU A 252 -11.07 4.70 -10.05
C LEU A 252 -9.55 4.98 -10.10
N ASN A 253 -8.77 3.97 -10.48
CA ASN A 253 -7.33 4.02 -10.79
C ASN A 253 -6.33 4.11 -9.63
N LEU A 254 -6.74 3.89 -8.37
CA LEU A 254 -5.77 3.99 -7.26
C LEU A 254 -5.06 2.67 -6.93
N HIS A 255 -5.50 1.56 -7.54
CA HIS A 255 -4.93 0.22 -7.34
C HIS A 255 -4.81 -0.15 -5.84
N ARG A 256 -5.79 0.29 -5.04
CA ARG A 256 -5.88 0.05 -3.59
C ARG A 256 -6.95 -0.99 -3.29
N TYR A 257 -6.63 -1.89 -2.37
CA TYR A 257 -7.53 -2.98 -1.99
C TYR A 257 -7.49 -3.19 -0.47
N ILE A 258 -8.52 -3.84 0.06
CA ILE A 258 -8.55 -4.33 1.44
C ILE A 258 -8.88 -5.82 1.40
N TYR A 259 -8.08 -6.61 2.09
CA TYR A 259 -8.35 -8.02 2.40
C TYR A 259 -8.79 -8.15 3.86
N VAL A 260 -9.86 -8.89 4.12
CA VAL A 260 -10.25 -9.27 5.49
C VAL A 260 -9.56 -10.59 5.83
N ASP A 261 -8.39 -10.52 6.50
CA ASP A 261 -7.58 -11.72 6.83
C ASP A 261 -8.30 -12.59 7.88
N LYS A 262 -8.84 -11.94 8.92
CA LYS A 262 -9.61 -12.57 10.01
C LYS A 262 -10.46 -11.51 10.72
N PRO A 263 -11.43 -11.90 11.58
CA PRO A 263 -12.24 -10.94 12.31
C PRO A 263 -11.40 -9.86 13.00
N GLY A 264 -11.67 -8.61 12.64
CA GLY A 264 -11.00 -7.43 13.20
C GLY A 264 -9.57 -7.19 12.70
N VAL A 265 -9.13 -7.88 11.65
CA VAL A 265 -7.82 -7.67 11.01
C VAL A 265 -7.96 -7.49 9.50
N LEU A 266 -7.54 -6.33 9.03
CA LEU A 266 -7.63 -5.92 7.62
C LEU A 266 -6.24 -5.64 7.07
N ILE A 267 -5.96 -6.13 5.87
CA ILE A 267 -4.74 -5.84 5.14
C ILE A 267 -5.11 -4.90 4.00
N TRP A 268 -4.75 -3.63 4.15
CA TRP A 268 -4.82 -2.67 3.06
C TRP A 268 -3.61 -2.87 2.16
N THR A 269 -3.81 -2.84 0.84
CA THR A 269 -2.73 -2.96 -0.14
C THR A 269 -2.80 -1.87 -1.19
N ARG A 270 -1.65 -1.56 -1.79
CA ARG A 270 -1.52 -0.72 -2.98
C ARG A 270 -0.55 -1.37 -3.94
N TYR A 271 -1.02 -1.58 -5.16
CA TYR A 271 -0.26 -2.14 -6.26
C TYR A 271 0.36 -1.02 -7.10
N LYS A 272 1.65 -1.12 -7.43
CA LYS A 272 2.37 -0.02 -8.10
C LYS A 272 2.10 0.07 -9.60
N SER A 273 2.16 -1.06 -10.30
CA SER A 273 2.25 -1.08 -11.76
C SER A 273 0.95 -1.47 -12.48
N GLY A 274 -0.05 -1.96 -11.76
CA GLY A 274 -1.29 -2.49 -12.34
C GLY A 274 -2.33 -2.89 -11.30
N ALA A 275 -3.52 -3.22 -11.79
CA ALA A 275 -4.63 -3.64 -10.95
C ALA A 275 -4.47 -5.09 -10.45
N LEU A 276 -5.22 -5.42 -9.41
CA LEU A 276 -5.37 -6.79 -8.95
C LEU A 276 -5.94 -7.65 -10.08
N GLY A 277 -5.33 -8.81 -10.32
CA GLY A 277 -5.68 -9.69 -11.42
C GLY A 277 -4.90 -9.47 -12.72
N THR A 278 -4.21 -8.33 -12.87
CA THR A 278 -3.37 -8.09 -14.07
C THR A 278 -1.88 -8.32 -13.81
N GLN A 279 -1.43 -8.20 -12.55
CA GLN A 279 -0.04 -8.42 -12.14
C GLN A 279 0.09 -9.32 -10.90
N LEU A 280 1.32 -9.79 -10.64
CA LEU A 280 1.68 -10.48 -9.40
C LEU A 280 2.08 -9.48 -8.30
N TRP A 281 2.01 -9.92 -7.05
CA TRP A 281 2.51 -9.15 -5.92
C TRP A 281 4.03 -8.98 -6.02
N GLY A 282 4.49 -7.74 -5.95
CA GLY A 282 5.86 -7.37 -6.28
C GLY A 282 6.63 -6.68 -5.15
N LYS A 283 7.90 -6.41 -5.45
CA LYS A 283 8.83 -5.71 -4.53
C LYS A 283 8.36 -4.31 -4.15
N TYR A 284 7.68 -3.62 -5.07
CA TYR A 284 7.29 -2.22 -4.91
C TYR A 284 5.84 -2.03 -4.46
N ASP A 285 5.10 -3.13 -4.32
CA ASP A 285 3.76 -3.07 -3.77
C ASP A 285 3.83 -2.85 -2.26
N GLN A 286 2.78 -2.24 -1.72
CA GLN A 286 2.74 -1.77 -0.35
C GLN A 286 1.55 -2.36 0.36
N TYR A 287 1.71 -2.67 1.64
CA TYR A 287 0.59 -3.01 2.51
C TYR A 287 0.62 -2.20 3.81
N ASN A 288 -0.53 -2.14 4.48
CA ASN A 288 -0.65 -1.69 5.85
C ASN A 288 -1.63 -2.63 6.57
N LEU A 289 -1.42 -2.85 7.87
CA LEU A 289 -2.32 -3.66 8.68
C LEU A 289 -3.18 -2.73 9.52
N TYR A 290 -4.49 -2.97 9.51
CA TYR A 290 -5.43 -2.37 10.41
C TYR A 290 -5.99 -3.47 11.32
N ALA A 291 -5.90 -3.30 12.63
CA ALA A 291 -6.49 -4.24 13.57
C ALA A 291 -7.19 -3.52 14.72
N MET A 292 -8.34 -4.05 15.17
CA MET A 292 -9.03 -3.51 16.36
C MET A 292 -8.18 -3.74 17.62
N ASP A 293 -7.47 -4.87 17.69
CA ASP A 293 -6.51 -5.14 18.74
C ASP A 293 -5.14 -4.50 18.43
N LYS A 294 -4.77 -3.52 19.27
CA LYS A 294 -3.46 -2.83 19.21
C LYS A 294 -2.28 -3.79 19.36
N GLN A 295 -2.42 -4.90 20.08
CA GLN A 295 -1.35 -5.87 20.25
C GLN A 295 -1.02 -6.58 18.93
N VAL A 296 -2.02 -6.87 18.09
CA VAL A 296 -1.79 -7.43 16.74
C VAL A 296 -0.93 -6.48 15.90
N VAL A 297 -1.20 -5.18 15.96
CA VAL A 297 -0.42 -4.17 15.25
C VAL A 297 1.01 -4.09 15.78
N ARG A 298 1.18 -4.12 17.11
CA ARG A 298 2.49 -4.08 17.78
C ARG A 298 3.33 -5.32 17.47
N GLY A 299 2.73 -6.51 17.49
CA GLY A 299 3.38 -7.77 17.12
C GLY A 299 3.96 -7.68 15.71
N LEU A 300 3.12 -7.27 14.75
CA LEU A 300 3.55 -7.13 13.36
C LEU A 300 4.73 -6.18 13.21
N LEU A 301 4.69 -5.02 13.87
CA LEU A 301 5.75 -4.02 13.76
C LEU A 301 7.10 -4.48 14.33
N ASN A 302 7.09 -5.44 15.26
CA ASN A 302 8.28 -5.96 15.92
C ASN A 302 8.73 -7.33 15.39
N SER A 303 7.96 -7.97 14.51
CA SER A 303 8.23 -9.32 14.00
C SER A 303 8.42 -9.34 12.47
N GLU A 304 9.66 -9.52 12.02
CA GLU A 304 9.95 -9.72 10.58
C GLU A 304 9.28 -11.00 10.03
N SER A 305 9.12 -12.02 10.88
CA SER A 305 8.44 -13.26 10.52
C SER A 305 6.96 -13.00 10.19
N GLU A 306 6.25 -12.27 11.06
CA GLU A 306 4.85 -11.91 10.83
C GLU A 306 4.69 -11.02 9.59
N GLN A 307 5.65 -10.10 9.36
CA GLN A 307 5.65 -9.26 8.15
C GLN A 307 5.81 -10.08 6.87
N LYS A 308 6.66 -11.13 6.89
CA LYS A 308 6.85 -12.05 5.77
C LYS A 308 5.63 -12.96 5.56
N GLU A 309 4.95 -13.33 6.64
CA GLU A 309 3.71 -14.09 6.56
C GLU A 309 2.63 -13.30 5.82
N ILE A 310 2.41 -12.03 6.17
CA ILE A 310 1.46 -11.16 5.45
C ILE A 310 1.85 -11.01 3.99
N ASP A 311 3.13 -10.76 3.69
CA ASP A 311 3.60 -10.63 2.30
C ASP A 311 3.32 -11.89 1.49
N SER A 312 3.53 -13.07 2.09
CA SER A 312 3.28 -14.37 1.49
C SER A 312 1.78 -14.63 1.26
N LYS A 313 0.92 -14.26 2.22
CA LYS A 313 -0.55 -14.35 2.07
C LYS A 313 -1.05 -13.51 0.91
N VAL A 314 -0.67 -12.24 0.87
CA VAL A 314 -1.07 -11.31 -0.22
C VAL A 314 -0.55 -11.79 -1.57
N ALA A 315 0.70 -12.29 -1.63
CA ALA A 315 1.24 -12.87 -2.84
C ALA A 315 0.45 -14.09 -3.32
N ALA A 316 0.09 -14.99 -2.41
CA ALA A 316 -0.70 -16.17 -2.72
C ALA A 316 -2.10 -15.81 -3.25
N TRP A 317 -2.82 -14.89 -2.58
CA TRP A 317 -4.13 -14.42 -3.05
C TRP A 317 -4.04 -13.74 -4.42
N THR A 318 -3.05 -12.87 -4.60
CA THR A 318 -2.82 -12.18 -5.88
C THR A 318 -2.57 -13.18 -7.01
N LYS A 319 -1.75 -14.20 -6.77
CA LYS A 319 -1.45 -15.25 -7.75
C LYS A 319 -2.72 -16.01 -8.16
N LYS A 320 -3.54 -16.43 -7.19
CA LYS A 320 -4.82 -17.13 -7.47
C LYS A 320 -5.73 -16.28 -8.36
N ILE A 321 -5.93 -15.01 -7.98
CA ILE A 321 -6.78 -14.09 -8.74
C ILE A 321 -6.23 -13.88 -10.16
N LYS A 322 -4.94 -13.58 -10.29
CA LYS A 322 -4.32 -13.39 -11.62
C LYS A 322 -4.45 -14.62 -12.51
N THR A 323 -4.21 -15.82 -11.99
CA THR A 323 -4.35 -17.06 -12.78
C THR A 323 -5.79 -17.23 -13.27
N ALA A 324 -6.78 -16.95 -12.43
CA ALA A 324 -8.19 -17.01 -12.84
C ALA A 324 -8.53 -15.95 -13.91
N GLU A 325 -8.05 -14.71 -13.75
CA GLU A 325 -8.25 -13.64 -14.73
C GLU A 325 -7.56 -13.92 -16.07
N ASP A 326 -6.34 -14.44 -16.04
CA ASP A 326 -5.60 -14.84 -17.23
C ASP A 326 -6.34 -15.92 -18.00
N LYS A 327 -6.86 -16.93 -17.29
CA LYS A 327 -7.71 -17.97 -17.88
C LYS A 327 -8.98 -17.37 -18.49
N ARG A 328 -9.70 -16.51 -17.76
CA ARG A 328 -10.93 -15.87 -18.27
C ARG A 328 -10.66 -15.05 -19.53
N ARG A 329 -9.54 -14.32 -19.57
CA ARG A 329 -9.13 -13.52 -20.75
C ARG A 329 -8.75 -14.42 -21.93
N ALA A 330 -8.03 -15.51 -21.69
CA ALA A 330 -7.70 -16.50 -22.71
C ALA A 330 -8.96 -17.16 -23.28
N ASP A 331 -9.92 -17.54 -22.43
CA ASP A 331 -11.20 -18.12 -22.85
C ASP A 331 -12.02 -17.13 -23.67
N LYS A 332 -12.08 -15.86 -23.25
CA LYS A 332 -12.74 -14.79 -24.00
C LYS A 332 -12.09 -14.59 -25.36
N GLU A 333 -10.76 -14.54 -25.42
CA GLU A 333 -10.06 -14.38 -26.69
C GLU A 333 -10.21 -15.60 -27.61
N SER A 334 -10.18 -16.81 -27.06
CA SER A 334 -10.47 -18.03 -27.82
C SER A 334 -11.88 -18.00 -28.43
N LYS A 335 -12.89 -17.59 -27.66
CA LYS A 335 -14.27 -17.38 -28.16
C LYS A 335 -14.33 -16.29 -29.23
N ASN A 336 -13.63 -15.17 -29.03
CA ASN A 336 -13.54 -14.11 -30.03
C ASN A 336 -12.93 -14.65 -31.33
N ILE A 337 -11.81 -15.37 -31.26
CA ILE A 337 -11.12 -15.96 -32.43
C ILE A 337 -12.04 -16.94 -33.17
N ALA A 338 -12.80 -17.78 -32.44
CA ALA A 338 -13.74 -18.73 -33.02
C ALA A 338 -14.92 -18.05 -33.74
N ASN A 339 -15.40 -16.94 -33.19
CA ASN A 339 -16.57 -16.24 -33.71
C ASN A 339 -16.24 -15.09 -34.68
N ARG A 340 -14.97 -14.66 -34.74
CA ARG A 340 -14.56 -13.56 -35.60
C ARG A 340 -14.73 -13.94 -37.07
N ARG A 341 -15.22 -12.98 -37.85
CA ARG A 341 -15.37 -13.07 -39.31
C ARG A 341 -14.61 -11.92 -39.95
N LEU A 342 -14.26 -12.10 -41.22
CA LEU A 342 -13.72 -11.02 -42.03
C LEU A 342 -14.76 -9.90 -42.20
N PRO A 343 -14.34 -8.62 -42.28
CA PRO A 343 -15.22 -7.53 -42.65
C PRO A 343 -15.95 -7.81 -43.98
N LYS A 344 -17.14 -7.23 -44.16
CA LYS A 344 -17.88 -7.35 -45.41
C LYS A 344 -17.09 -6.68 -46.54
N ARG A 345 -17.06 -7.33 -47.70
CA ARG A 345 -16.49 -6.76 -48.93
C ARG A 345 -17.36 -5.62 -49.44
N GLY A 346 -16.71 -4.52 -49.83
CA GLY A 346 -17.30 -3.35 -50.47
C GLY A 346 -17.04 -3.39 -51.97
N LEU A 347 -16.20 -2.47 -52.47
CA LEU A 347 -15.80 -2.40 -53.88
C LEU A 347 -15.13 -3.71 -54.33
N VAL A 348 -15.55 -4.22 -55.50
CA VAL A 348 -14.99 -5.41 -56.13
C VAL A 348 -14.27 -5.00 -57.42
N ASP A 349 -12.94 -4.96 -57.40
CA ASP A 349 -12.10 -4.70 -58.57
C ASP A 349 -10.83 -5.55 -58.49
N ALA A 350 -10.78 -6.62 -59.28
CA ALA A 350 -9.69 -7.60 -59.22
C ALA A 350 -8.31 -6.99 -59.57
N LYS A 351 -8.26 -5.99 -60.44
CA LYS A 351 -7.01 -5.34 -60.85
C LYS A 351 -6.48 -4.48 -59.71
N LEU A 352 -7.34 -3.67 -59.09
CA LEU A 352 -6.96 -2.83 -57.97
C LEU A 352 -6.61 -3.65 -56.72
N GLU A 353 -7.29 -4.77 -56.49
CA GLU A 353 -6.95 -5.69 -55.39
C GLU A 353 -5.59 -6.37 -55.60
N ALA A 354 -5.22 -6.75 -56.82
CA ALA A 354 -3.91 -7.30 -57.12
C ALA A 354 -2.78 -6.27 -56.90
N GLN A 355 -3.02 -5.00 -57.28
CA GLN A 355 -2.10 -3.91 -56.98
C GLN A 355 -1.98 -3.68 -55.46
N ALA A 356 -3.11 -3.66 -54.75
CA ALA A 356 -3.15 -3.52 -53.30
C ALA A 356 -2.41 -4.64 -52.57
N LEU A 357 -2.57 -5.90 -53.01
CA LEU A 357 -1.82 -7.05 -52.47
C LEU A 357 -0.31 -6.89 -52.69
N THR A 358 0.10 -6.41 -53.87
CA THR A 358 1.52 -6.17 -54.17
C THR A 358 2.10 -5.09 -53.28
N ALA A 359 1.39 -3.96 -53.10
CA ALA A 359 1.79 -2.90 -52.20
C ALA A 359 1.86 -3.36 -50.73
N ALA A 360 0.87 -4.13 -50.27
CA ALA A 360 0.83 -4.71 -48.93
C ALA A 360 1.98 -5.70 -48.69
N LYS A 361 2.33 -6.55 -49.68
CA LYS A 361 3.50 -7.45 -49.60
C LYS A 361 4.81 -6.67 -49.51
N GLY A 362 4.95 -5.59 -50.28
CA GLY A 362 6.11 -4.70 -50.19
C GLY A 362 6.26 -4.08 -48.80
N PHE A 363 5.15 -3.63 -48.21
CA PHE A 363 5.12 -3.14 -46.83
C PHE A 363 5.49 -4.25 -45.83
N ALA A 364 4.84 -5.41 -45.91
CA ALA A 364 5.10 -6.54 -45.04
C ALA A 364 6.57 -6.99 -45.06
N ALA A 365 7.19 -7.04 -46.24
CA ALA A 365 8.61 -7.36 -46.40
C ALA A 365 9.51 -6.30 -45.74
N LYS A 366 9.23 -5.01 -45.98
CA LYS A 366 9.98 -3.88 -45.39
C LYS A 366 9.96 -3.90 -43.86
N TYR A 367 8.85 -4.33 -43.26
CA TYR A 367 8.70 -4.44 -41.81
C TYR A 367 8.89 -5.87 -41.27
N SER A 368 9.43 -6.77 -42.10
CA SER A 368 9.78 -8.16 -41.74
C SER A 368 8.64 -8.92 -41.05
N TRP A 369 7.44 -8.82 -41.60
CA TRP A 369 6.28 -9.56 -41.11
C TRP A 369 6.51 -11.07 -41.25
N LYS A 370 6.09 -11.82 -40.22
CA LYS A 370 6.21 -13.28 -40.21
C LYS A 370 5.00 -13.95 -40.85
N GLU A 371 3.90 -13.24 -40.93
CA GLU A 371 2.66 -13.65 -41.55
C GLU A 371 2.78 -13.66 -43.08
N THR A 372 2.13 -14.62 -43.73
CA THR A 372 2.07 -14.70 -45.21
C THR A 372 0.77 -14.08 -45.70
N LEU A 373 0.85 -13.01 -46.49
CA LEU A 373 -0.32 -12.33 -47.06
C LEU A 373 -0.95 -13.20 -48.16
N THR A 374 -2.21 -13.59 -47.96
CA THR A 374 -2.94 -14.47 -48.88
C THR A 374 -3.90 -13.70 -49.78
N ARG A 375 -4.54 -12.64 -49.27
CA ARG A 375 -5.53 -11.84 -50.01
C ARG A 375 -5.57 -10.40 -49.53
N VAL A 376 -5.88 -9.48 -50.44
CA VAL A 376 -6.37 -8.14 -50.12
C VAL A 376 -7.71 -7.92 -50.82
N TYR A 377 -8.66 -7.27 -50.15
CA TYR A 377 -9.90 -6.81 -50.76
C TYR A 377 -10.34 -5.48 -50.14
N PHE A 378 -11.22 -4.74 -50.81
CA PHE A 378 -11.75 -3.49 -50.28
C PHE A 378 -12.98 -3.74 -49.41
N SER A 379 -12.99 -3.17 -48.20
CA SER A 379 -14.15 -3.15 -47.31
C SER A 379 -14.97 -1.86 -47.44
N GLY A 380 -14.35 -0.78 -47.95
CA GLY A 380 -15.06 0.42 -48.37
C GLY A 380 -15.85 0.18 -49.67
N ALA A 381 -17.06 0.74 -49.75
CA ALA A 381 -17.88 0.68 -50.95
C ALA A 381 -17.44 1.69 -52.03
N ASP A 382 -16.79 2.78 -51.62
CA ASP A 382 -16.34 3.85 -52.52
C ASP A 382 -15.05 4.50 -52.01
N TRP A 383 -14.41 5.26 -52.90
CA TRP A 383 -13.18 6.00 -52.68
C TRP A 383 -13.45 7.37 -52.04
N GLY A 384 -12.70 7.70 -50.98
CA GLY A 384 -12.63 9.05 -50.46
C GLY A 384 -11.64 9.89 -51.25
N ILE A 385 -12.10 10.96 -51.89
CA ILE A 385 -11.24 11.89 -52.65
C ILE A 385 -10.43 12.76 -51.70
N ARG A 386 -9.12 12.82 -51.91
CA ARG A 386 -8.18 13.75 -51.25
C ARG A 386 -7.94 14.94 -52.17
N ARG A 387 -8.05 16.14 -51.61
CA ARG A 387 -7.86 17.40 -52.32
C ARG A 387 -6.78 18.22 -51.62
N HIS A 388 -6.05 19.01 -52.40
CA HIS A 388 -5.15 20.02 -51.85
C HIS A 388 -5.95 21.04 -51.04
N LYS A 389 -5.50 21.34 -49.81
CA LYS A 389 -6.28 22.12 -48.83
C LYS A 389 -6.63 23.54 -49.32
N VAL A 390 -5.79 24.13 -50.15
CA VAL A 390 -5.95 25.53 -50.60
C VAL A 390 -6.65 25.61 -51.95
N SER A 391 -6.20 24.83 -52.93
CA SER A 391 -6.69 24.93 -54.30
C SER A 391 -7.89 24.04 -54.60
N GLY A 392 -8.23 23.08 -53.73
CA GLY A 392 -9.31 22.13 -53.96
C GLY A 392 -9.04 21.10 -55.07
N ILE A 393 -7.89 21.19 -55.74
CA ILE A 393 -7.47 20.27 -56.80
C ILE A 393 -7.35 18.86 -56.21
N GLN A 394 -7.88 17.87 -56.94
CA GLN A 394 -7.78 16.46 -56.57
C GLN A 394 -6.31 16.01 -56.64
N THR A 395 -5.82 15.41 -55.56
CA THR A 395 -4.44 14.93 -55.47
C THR A 395 -4.34 13.42 -55.33
N ALA A 396 -5.35 12.78 -54.75
CA ALA A 396 -5.38 11.34 -54.55
C ALA A 396 -6.81 10.87 -54.24
N ARG A 397 -6.97 9.56 -54.12
CA ARG A 397 -8.13 8.93 -53.50
C ARG A 397 -7.69 7.81 -52.57
N ALA A 398 -8.48 7.51 -51.54
CA ALA A 398 -8.19 6.45 -50.58
C ALA A 398 -9.42 5.60 -50.25
N ILE A 399 -9.23 4.32 -49.99
CA ILE A 399 -10.29 3.35 -49.67
C ILE A 399 -9.86 2.45 -48.53
N LYS A 400 -10.82 2.05 -47.70
CA LYS A 400 -10.59 1.03 -46.65
C LYS A 400 -10.50 -0.35 -47.29
N GLY A 401 -9.50 -1.11 -46.89
CA GLY A 401 -9.31 -2.50 -47.30
C GLY A 401 -8.96 -3.39 -46.14
N VAL A 402 -8.92 -4.68 -46.44
CA VAL A 402 -8.59 -5.75 -45.50
C VAL A 402 -7.46 -6.56 -46.08
N ILE A 403 -6.39 -6.73 -45.31
CA ILE A 403 -5.28 -7.63 -45.62
C ILE A 403 -5.50 -8.91 -44.85
N VAL A 404 -5.67 -10.03 -45.55
CA VAL A 404 -5.82 -11.37 -44.96
C VAL A 404 -4.49 -12.10 -45.02
N MET A 405 -4.13 -12.76 -43.92
CA MET A 405 -2.83 -13.41 -43.76
C MET A 405 -2.97 -14.75 -43.04
N THR A 406 -2.08 -15.69 -43.35
CA THR A 406 -1.82 -16.88 -42.54
C THR A 406 -0.68 -16.62 -41.56
N ARG A 407 -0.75 -17.25 -40.39
CA ARG A 407 0.21 -17.07 -39.31
C ARG A 407 1.00 -18.35 -39.05
N PRO A 408 2.24 -18.25 -38.53
CA PRO A 408 3.01 -19.42 -38.11
C PRO A 408 2.37 -20.23 -36.97
N ASP A 409 1.48 -19.63 -36.17
CA ASP A 409 0.76 -20.29 -35.08
C ASP A 409 -0.44 -21.13 -35.56
N GLY A 410 -0.59 -21.34 -36.87
CA GLY A 410 -1.67 -22.14 -37.47
C GLY A 410 -3.02 -21.41 -37.58
N LEU A 411 -3.13 -20.19 -37.03
CA LEU A 411 -4.29 -19.33 -37.21
C LEU A 411 -4.14 -18.43 -38.43
N CYS A 412 -5.21 -17.70 -38.73
CA CYS A 412 -5.17 -16.61 -39.69
C CYS A 412 -5.31 -15.29 -38.93
N SER A 413 -4.97 -14.19 -39.60
CA SER A 413 -5.26 -12.85 -39.11
C SER A 413 -5.67 -11.93 -40.25
N TYR A 414 -6.33 -10.83 -39.91
CA TYR A 414 -6.50 -9.72 -40.83
C TYR A 414 -6.12 -8.38 -40.21
N HIS A 415 -5.72 -7.44 -41.05
CA HIS A 415 -5.58 -6.02 -40.72
C HIS A 415 -6.63 -5.22 -41.48
N ASP A 416 -7.25 -4.27 -40.79
CA ASP A 416 -7.89 -3.14 -41.46
C ASP A 416 -6.78 -2.19 -41.95
N ALA A 417 -6.89 -1.78 -43.20
CA ALA A 417 -5.88 -0.98 -43.88
C ALA A 417 -6.51 0.12 -44.74
N VAL A 418 -5.69 1.09 -45.12
CA VAL A 418 -6.03 2.10 -46.11
C VAL A 418 -5.11 1.91 -47.31
N PHE A 419 -5.74 1.88 -48.49
CA PHE A 419 -5.07 1.88 -49.78
C PHE A 419 -5.40 3.17 -50.50
N ALA A 420 -4.45 3.69 -51.28
CA ALA A 420 -4.64 4.95 -51.97
C ALA A 420 -4.05 4.93 -53.37
N GLN A 421 -4.49 5.87 -54.21
CA GLN A 421 -3.95 6.14 -55.53
C GLN A 421 -3.74 7.64 -55.67
N GLU A 422 -2.55 8.04 -56.11
CA GLU A 422 -2.29 9.42 -56.48
C GLU A 422 -2.98 9.75 -57.80
N TYR A 423 -3.28 11.03 -58.00
CA TYR A 423 -3.88 11.56 -59.23
C TYR A 423 -2.87 12.48 -59.92
N ASP A 424 -2.51 12.16 -61.16
CA ASP A 424 -1.49 12.89 -61.93
C ASP A 424 -2.04 14.10 -62.71
N GLY A 425 -3.32 14.42 -62.51
CA GLY A 425 -4.05 15.45 -63.28
C GLY A 425 -4.94 14.88 -64.38
N SER A 426 -4.69 13.64 -64.84
CA SER A 426 -5.47 12.97 -65.90
C SER A 426 -6.05 11.62 -65.47
N LYS A 427 -5.33 10.84 -64.65
CA LYS A 427 -5.74 9.51 -64.21
C LYS A 427 -5.22 9.18 -62.82
N TYR A 428 -5.79 8.14 -62.22
CA TYR A 428 -5.27 7.56 -60.99
C TYR A 428 -4.11 6.61 -61.28
N LEU A 429 -3.03 6.74 -60.53
CA LEU A 429 -1.83 5.91 -60.61
C LEU A 429 -2.02 4.56 -59.90
N THR A 430 -0.96 3.77 -59.78
CA THR A 430 -0.97 2.47 -59.12
C THR A 430 -1.40 2.58 -57.65
N VAL A 431 -2.18 1.61 -57.16
CA VAL A 431 -2.53 1.52 -55.74
C VAL A 431 -1.27 1.36 -54.90
N TYR A 432 -1.13 2.20 -53.86
CA TYR A 432 -0.10 2.09 -52.84
C TYR A 432 -0.71 1.85 -51.46
N PHE A 433 0.12 1.36 -50.55
CA PHE A 433 -0.24 1.09 -49.16
C PHE A 433 -0.11 2.37 -48.32
N ASP A 434 -1.22 2.88 -47.80
CA ASP A 434 -1.27 4.18 -47.10
C ASP A 434 -1.17 4.03 -45.58
N GLY A 435 -1.65 2.92 -45.01
CA GLY A 435 -1.45 2.61 -43.59
C GLY A 435 -2.32 1.49 -43.02
N ILE A 436 -2.04 1.12 -41.76
CA ILE A 436 -2.79 0.13 -40.97
C ILE A 436 -3.68 0.85 -39.95
N LEU A 437 -4.91 0.37 -39.79
CA LEU A 437 -5.86 0.82 -38.78
C LEU A 437 -5.86 -0.14 -37.58
N GLY A 438 -4.80 -0.06 -36.76
CA GLY A 438 -4.70 -0.79 -35.49
C GLY A 438 -4.01 -2.16 -35.54
N ALA A 439 -4.19 -2.94 -34.48
CA ALA A 439 -3.56 -4.25 -34.31
C ALA A 439 -4.21 -5.34 -35.20
N PRO A 440 -3.48 -6.42 -35.55
CA PRO A 440 -4.08 -7.51 -36.32
C PRO A 440 -5.13 -8.26 -35.50
N PHE A 441 -6.22 -8.64 -36.15
CA PHE A 441 -7.25 -9.47 -35.56
C PHE A 441 -7.02 -10.94 -35.91
N LYS A 442 -6.86 -11.80 -34.91
CA LYS A 442 -6.77 -13.26 -35.10
C LYS A 442 -8.15 -13.86 -35.36
N LEU A 443 -8.21 -14.86 -36.23
CA LEU A 443 -9.41 -15.66 -36.52
C LEU A 443 -9.01 -17.07 -36.97
N LYS A 444 -9.96 -18.01 -36.92
CA LYS A 444 -9.76 -19.32 -37.55
C LYS A 444 -9.64 -19.19 -39.06
N CYS A 445 -8.73 -19.95 -39.68
CA CYS A 445 -8.51 -19.88 -41.13
C CYS A 445 -9.72 -20.30 -41.97
N GLU A 446 -10.63 -21.13 -41.44
CA GLU A 446 -11.90 -21.43 -42.09
C GLU A 446 -12.78 -20.19 -42.32
N HIS A 447 -12.62 -19.16 -41.47
CA HIS A 447 -13.33 -17.89 -41.58
C HIS A 447 -12.57 -16.83 -42.39
N ALA A 448 -11.38 -17.17 -42.88
CA ALA A 448 -10.51 -16.28 -43.64
C ALA A 448 -10.57 -16.52 -45.16
N LYS A 449 -11.42 -17.45 -45.62
CA LYS A 449 -11.56 -17.82 -47.04
C LYS A 449 -12.31 -16.78 -47.86
#